data_AF-A0A9D5TMJ7-F1
#
_entry.id   AF-A0A9D5TMJ7-F1
#
_cell.length_a   1.000
_cell.length_b   1.000
_cell.length_c   1.000
_cell.angle_alpha   90.00
_cell.angle_beta   90.00
_cell.angle_gamma   90.00
#
_symmetry.space_group_name_H-M   'P 1'
#
loop_
_entity.id
_entity.type
_entity.pdbx_description
1 polymer ?
#
loop_
_entity_poly.entity_id
_entity_poly.type
_entity_poly.pdbx_seq_one_letter_code
_entity_poly.pdbx_strand_id
1 'polypeptide(L)'
;MKIRIYETNIAPDIPQEKVHEIDIDGALCIQDMLDIIKCGFADLSKYYPLSGVFSWNDAYFPYILTGDRIRFNVPFREATVSDFLETHNFCNGEIHIITGLVQAGGPGFLSWDVIWDALNNIAIFCSISGVNIKSIFDWIKSRFVKKEVSPHTLYDIIFARSCWNHNELAELLDMPLEETKYLLKGFGYVYDRKTMMYVPGEHAPEIKEKIQGIQVHDV
;
A
#
# COMPACT_ATOMS: atom_id res chain seq x y z
N MET A 1 -7.25 18.70 14.33
CA MET A 1 -8.32 17.73 13.98
C MET A 1 -8.37 16.69 15.08
N LYS A 2 -9.55 16.20 15.48
CA LYS A 2 -9.62 15.15 16.50
C LYS A 2 -9.63 13.78 15.80
N ILE A 3 -8.82 12.84 16.28
CA ILE A 3 -8.78 11.46 15.77
C ILE A 3 -9.02 10.46 16.89
N ARG A 4 -9.49 9.27 16.52
CA ARG A 4 -9.66 8.14 17.43
C ARG A 4 -8.69 7.03 17.05
N ILE A 5 -7.99 6.51 18.05
CA ILE A 5 -7.05 5.42 17.88
C ILE A 5 -7.58 4.21 18.64
N TYR A 6 -7.87 3.14 17.91
CA TYR A 6 -8.34 1.85 18.41
C TYR A 6 -7.13 0.93 18.53
N GLU A 7 -6.64 0.74 19.75
CA GLU A 7 -5.57 -0.18 20.06
C GLU A 7 -6.14 -1.58 20.32
N THR A 8 -5.68 -2.57 19.56
CA THR A 8 -5.93 -3.99 19.82
C THR A 8 -4.65 -4.64 20.32
N ASN A 9 -4.60 -4.97 21.61
CA ASN A 9 -3.47 -5.72 22.17
C ASN A 9 -3.71 -7.23 22.02
N ILE A 10 -2.84 -7.91 21.29
CA ILE A 10 -2.97 -9.34 20.98
C ILE A 10 -2.07 -10.25 21.83
N ALA A 11 -1.26 -9.71 22.73
CA ALA A 11 -0.46 -10.48 23.67
C ALA A 11 -1.27 -11.28 24.72
N PRO A 12 -2.40 -10.79 25.27
CA PRO A 12 -3.21 -11.57 26.20
C PRO A 12 -4.08 -12.60 25.47
N ASP A 13 -4.41 -13.71 26.16
CA ASP A 13 -5.34 -14.75 25.68
C ASP A 13 -6.73 -14.21 25.25
N ILE A 14 -7.07 -12.99 25.70
CA ILE A 14 -8.27 -12.24 25.30
C ILE A 14 -7.82 -10.87 24.80
N PRO A 15 -7.98 -10.54 23.50
CA PRO A 15 -7.62 -9.23 22.98
C PRO A 15 -8.32 -8.11 23.76
N GLN A 16 -7.54 -7.11 24.17
CA GLN A 16 -8.07 -5.92 24.82
C GLN A 16 -8.13 -4.78 23.81
N GLU A 17 -9.31 -4.20 23.66
CA GLU A 17 -9.51 -3.00 22.86
C GLU A 17 -9.49 -1.76 23.74
N LYS A 18 -8.63 -0.81 23.40
CA LYS A 18 -8.54 0.48 24.08
C LYS A 18 -8.70 1.60 23.05
N VAL A 19 -9.55 2.57 23.37
CA VAL A 19 -9.76 3.74 22.51
C VAL A 19 -9.04 4.93 23.12
N HIS A 20 -8.22 5.59 22.31
CA HIS A 20 -7.56 6.84 22.64
C HIS A 20 -8.12 7.94 21.76
N GLU A 21 -8.36 9.11 22.33
CA GLU A 21 -8.75 10.29 21.57
C GLU A 21 -7.66 11.34 21.70
N ILE A 22 -7.16 11.82 20.55
CA ILE A 22 -6.12 12.84 20.51
C ILE A 22 -6.50 13.94 19.53
N ASP A 23 -6.08 15.17 19.87
CA ASP A 23 -6.11 16.29 18.95
C ASP A 23 -4.79 16.36 18.21
N ILE A 24 -4.84 16.29 16.89
CA ILE A 24 -3.68 16.46 16.04
C ILE A 24 -3.61 17.91 15.55
N ASP A 25 -2.41 18.47 15.61
CA ASP A 25 -2.02 19.53 14.69
C ASP A 25 -1.54 18.89 13.37
N GLY A 26 -1.48 19.68 12.29
CA GLY A 26 -1.11 19.16 10.97
C GLY A 26 0.36 18.72 10.86
N ALA A 27 1.17 18.86 11.91
CA ALA A 27 2.59 18.53 11.90
C ALA A 27 2.91 17.25 12.70
N LEU A 28 1.99 16.75 13.52
CA LEU A 28 2.18 15.55 14.33
C LEU A 28 2.52 14.34 13.45
N CYS A 29 3.66 13.70 13.72
CA CYS A 29 4.06 12.48 13.03
C CYS A 29 3.48 11.22 13.65
N ILE A 30 3.48 10.11 12.91
CA ILE A 30 2.99 8.82 13.39
C ILE A 30 3.76 8.35 14.62
N GLN A 31 5.09 8.53 14.66
CA GLN A 31 5.87 8.13 15.84
C GLN A 31 5.44 8.93 17.09
N ASP A 32 5.33 10.26 16.99
CA ASP A 32 4.91 11.11 18.11
C ASP A 32 3.50 10.74 18.58
N MET A 33 2.59 10.46 17.64
CA MET A 33 1.24 9.98 17.92
C MET A 33 1.27 8.69 18.76
N LEU A 34 2.07 7.71 18.34
CA LEU A 34 2.22 6.43 19.04
C LEU A 34 2.87 6.60 20.41
N ASP A 35 3.85 7.49 20.54
CA ASP A 35 4.53 7.77 21.80
C ASP A 35 3.60 8.44 22.82
N ILE A 36 2.71 9.35 22.39
CA ILE A 36 1.68 9.99 23.23
C ILE A 36 0.77 8.93 23.88
N ILE A 37 0.33 7.93 23.12
CA ILE A 37 -0.54 6.86 23.61
C ILE A 37 0.23 5.69 24.25
N LYS A 38 1.57 5.78 24.29
CA LYS A 38 2.51 4.78 24.83
C LYS A 38 2.50 3.45 24.06
N CYS A 39 2.33 3.52 22.75
CA CYS A 39 2.30 2.38 21.83
C CYS A 39 3.40 2.49 20.75
N GLY A 40 4.62 2.91 21.12
CA GLY A 40 5.71 3.20 20.18
C GLY A 40 6.16 2.05 19.26
N PHE A 41 5.76 0.81 19.56
CA PHE A 41 6.01 -0.39 18.75
C PHE A 41 4.72 -0.96 18.13
N ALA A 42 3.71 -0.12 17.94
CA ALA A 42 2.47 -0.53 17.30
C ALA A 42 2.69 -0.90 15.83
N ASP A 43 2.01 -1.96 15.40
CA ASP A 43 1.96 -2.36 14.00
C ASP A 43 0.82 -1.65 13.27
N LEU A 44 1.18 -1.06 12.12
CA LEU A 44 0.29 -0.40 11.17
C LEU A 44 0.30 -1.10 9.80
N SER A 45 0.94 -2.27 9.69
CA SER A 45 1.11 -2.99 8.43
C SER A 45 -0.22 -3.40 7.78
N LYS A 46 -1.27 -3.62 8.58
CA LYS A 46 -2.64 -3.95 8.12
C LYS A 46 -3.24 -2.96 7.12
N TYR A 47 -2.72 -1.74 7.07
CA TYR A 47 -3.17 -0.72 6.12
C TYR A 47 -2.59 -0.90 4.72
N TYR A 48 -1.62 -1.78 4.58
CA TYR A 48 -0.91 -2.10 3.35
C TYR A 48 -1.19 -3.57 3.02
N PRO A 49 -2.32 -3.89 2.38
CA PRO A 49 -2.80 -5.27 2.28
C PRO A 49 -1.84 -6.20 1.53
N LEU A 50 -1.00 -5.67 0.65
CA LEU A 50 0.00 -6.46 -0.08
C LEU A 50 1.43 -6.17 0.39
N SER A 51 1.78 -4.91 0.62
CA SER A 51 3.15 -4.53 0.98
C SER A 51 3.42 -4.50 2.49
N GLY A 52 2.39 -4.59 3.33
CA GLY A 52 2.51 -4.53 4.78
C GLY A 52 3.32 -5.68 5.38
N VAL A 53 3.33 -6.85 4.73
CA VAL A 53 4.16 -7.99 5.16
C VAL A 53 5.66 -7.68 5.13
N PHE A 54 6.10 -6.72 4.31
CA PHE A 54 7.50 -6.27 4.22
C PHE A 54 7.85 -5.17 5.22
N SER A 55 6.85 -4.62 5.92
CA SER A 55 7.01 -3.60 6.96
C SER A 55 6.35 -4.04 8.27
N TRP A 56 6.14 -5.35 8.43
CA TRP A 56 5.46 -5.89 9.59
C TRP A 56 6.34 -5.73 10.82
N ASN A 57 5.77 -5.14 11.88
CA ASN A 57 6.47 -4.90 13.15
C ASN A 57 7.70 -3.98 13.02
N ASP A 58 7.72 -3.17 11.96
CA ASP A 58 8.78 -2.23 11.67
C ASP A 58 8.26 -0.79 11.72
N ALA A 59 9.10 0.15 12.16
CA ALA A 59 8.74 1.57 12.30
C ALA A 59 8.82 2.33 10.97
N TYR A 60 8.34 1.73 9.88
CA TYR A 60 8.33 2.32 8.54
C TYR A 60 7.10 1.90 7.73
N PHE A 61 6.71 2.78 6.82
CA PHE A 61 5.68 2.53 5.83
C PHE A 61 6.28 2.15 4.48
N PRO A 62 5.73 1.16 3.76
CA PRO A 62 6.15 0.87 2.39
C PRO A 62 6.00 2.08 1.47
N TYR A 63 4.92 2.86 1.67
CA TYR A 63 4.72 4.16 1.03
C TYR A 63 3.78 5.08 1.81
N ILE A 64 3.92 6.39 1.56
CA ILE A 64 3.02 7.45 2.01
C ILE A 64 2.81 8.44 0.87
N LEU A 65 1.57 8.91 0.70
CA LEU A 65 1.23 10.04 -0.15
C LEU A 65 1.48 11.33 0.62
N THR A 66 2.29 12.22 0.05
CA THR A 66 2.55 13.56 0.59
C THR A 66 2.20 14.58 -0.49
N GLY A 67 0.99 15.13 -0.43
CA GLY A 67 0.40 15.87 -1.56
C GLY A 67 0.38 15.01 -2.83
N ASP A 68 0.91 15.52 -3.93
CA ASP A 68 0.87 14.85 -5.24
C ASP A 68 2.02 13.84 -5.48
N ARG A 69 2.73 13.43 -4.42
CA ARG A 69 3.93 12.57 -4.55
C ARG A 69 3.88 11.37 -3.64
N ILE A 70 4.38 10.24 -4.17
CA ILE A 70 4.65 9.05 -3.37
C ILE A 70 6.06 9.11 -2.80
N ARG A 71 6.16 9.00 -1.47
CA ARG A 71 7.41 8.66 -0.77
C ARG A 71 7.37 7.18 -0.41
N PHE A 72 8.50 6.49 -0.61
CA PHE A 72 8.62 5.06 -0.32
C PHE A 72 9.53 4.83 0.88
N ASN A 73 9.36 3.69 1.58
CA ASN A 73 10.16 3.29 2.73
C ASN A 73 10.28 4.41 3.78
N VAL A 74 9.13 4.98 4.17
CA VAL A 74 9.05 6.20 4.99
C VAL A 74 9.03 5.84 6.47
N PRO A 75 10.02 6.28 7.27
CA PRO A 75 9.99 6.06 8.72
C PRO A 75 8.78 6.73 9.37
N PHE A 76 8.21 6.13 10.43
CA PHE A 76 7.05 6.70 11.15
C PHE A 76 7.28 8.12 11.66
N ARG A 77 8.53 8.45 12.02
CA ARG A 77 8.93 9.80 12.46
C ARG A 77 8.91 10.86 11.34
N GLU A 78 8.81 10.45 10.08
CA GLU A 78 8.83 11.34 8.90
C GLU A 78 7.49 11.43 8.17
N ALA A 79 6.49 10.65 8.61
CA ALA A 79 5.15 10.63 8.05
C ALA A 79 4.19 11.33 9.00
N THR A 80 3.48 12.36 8.53
CA THR A 80 2.46 13.01 9.35
C THR A 80 1.22 12.14 9.49
N VAL A 81 0.45 12.33 10.56
CA VAL A 81 -0.86 11.67 10.71
C VAL A 81 -1.80 12.05 9.56
N SER A 82 -1.73 13.30 9.10
CA SER A 82 -2.51 13.78 7.96
C SER A 82 -2.16 13.04 6.66
N ASP A 83 -0.87 12.91 6.35
CA ASP A 83 -0.41 12.16 5.16
C ASP A 83 -0.86 10.69 5.22
N PHE A 84 -0.80 10.08 6.41
CA PHE A 84 -1.26 8.70 6.61
C PHE A 84 -2.77 8.55 6.36
N LEU A 85 -3.60 9.44 6.91
CA LEU A 85 -5.04 9.40 6.70
C LEU A 85 -5.42 9.64 5.24
N GLU A 86 -4.72 10.55 4.56
CA GLU A 86 -4.89 10.82 3.13
C GLU A 86 -4.48 9.62 2.28
N THR A 87 -3.33 9.00 2.58
CA THR A 87 -2.83 7.80 1.90
C THR A 87 -3.87 6.69 1.85
N HIS A 88 -4.61 6.50 2.95
CA HIS A 88 -5.57 5.43 3.11
C HIS A 88 -7.04 5.87 2.96
N ASN A 89 -7.27 7.12 2.54
CA ASN A 89 -8.58 7.71 2.29
C ASN A 89 -9.56 7.59 3.49
N PHE A 90 -9.06 7.81 4.71
CA PHE A 90 -9.88 7.77 5.92
C PHE A 90 -10.41 9.15 6.31
N CYS A 91 -11.68 9.40 5.97
CA CYS A 91 -12.36 10.66 6.29
C CYS A 91 -12.89 10.76 7.73
N ASN A 92 -12.96 9.65 8.46
CA ASN A 92 -13.51 9.58 9.83
C ASN A 92 -12.46 9.84 10.93
N GLY A 93 -11.17 9.92 10.57
CA GLY A 93 -10.09 10.10 11.54
C GLY A 93 -9.93 8.91 12.50
N GLU A 94 -10.27 7.70 12.05
CA GLU A 94 -10.14 6.48 12.86
C GLU A 94 -8.90 5.68 12.43
N ILE A 95 -8.00 5.43 13.38
CA ILE A 95 -6.79 4.63 13.18
C ILE A 95 -6.86 3.42 14.10
N HIS A 96 -6.55 2.24 13.60
CA HIS A 96 -6.55 0.97 14.30
C HIS A 96 -5.13 0.44 14.32
N ILE A 97 -4.62 0.21 15.52
CA ILE A 97 -3.25 -0.25 15.74
C ILE A 97 -3.24 -1.60 16.43
N ILE A 98 -2.22 -2.40 16.15
CA ILE A 98 -2.02 -3.69 16.82
C ILE A 98 -0.79 -3.59 17.73
N THR A 99 -0.92 -4.00 18.99
CA THR A 99 0.16 -4.03 19.97
C THR A 99 0.31 -5.43 20.58
N GLY A 100 1.41 -5.69 21.28
CA GLY A 100 1.66 -6.99 21.92
C GLY A 100 2.19 -8.07 20.98
N LEU A 101 2.63 -7.70 19.78
CA LEU A 101 3.35 -8.60 18.88
C LEU A 101 4.74 -8.92 19.48
N VAL A 102 5.04 -10.20 19.64
CA VAL A 102 6.39 -10.64 20.01
C VAL A 102 7.30 -10.30 18.83
N GLN A 103 8.32 -9.46 19.04
CA GLN A 103 9.37 -9.19 18.05
C GLN A 103 10.24 -10.45 17.87
N ALA A 104 9.69 -11.45 17.19
CA ALA A 104 10.45 -12.54 16.59
C ALA A 104 10.48 -12.24 15.09
N GLY A 105 11.69 -12.20 14.53
CA GLY A 105 12.00 -11.70 13.19
C GLY A 105 10.93 -12.02 12.14
N GLY A 106 10.64 -11.01 11.33
CA GLY A 106 9.66 -11.08 10.25
C GLY A 106 9.84 -12.31 9.35
N PRO A 107 8.81 -12.67 8.58
CA PRO A 107 8.89 -13.76 7.62
C PRO A 107 10.13 -13.51 6.77
N GLY A 108 11.12 -14.42 6.86
CA GLY A 108 12.44 -14.23 6.22
C GLY A 108 12.25 -13.69 4.81
N PHE A 109 12.90 -12.56 4.51
CA PHE A 109 12.70 -11.84 3.26
C PHE A 109 12.84 -12.83 2.08
N LEU A 110 11.76 -13.02 1.32
CA LEU A 110 11.89 -13.64 0.00
C LEU A 110 12.90 -12.83 -0.80
N SER A 111 13.73 -13.51 -1.59
CA SER A 111 14.59 -12.80 -2.52
C SER A 111 13.73 -12.01 -3.50
N TRP A 112 14.19 -10.82 -3.86
CA TRP A 112 13.52 -9.94 -4.82
C TRP A 112 13.21 -10.63 -6.15
N ASP A 113 13.97 -11.68 -6.49
CA ASP A 113 13.78 -12.51 -7.68
C ASP A 113 12.49 -13.35 -7.64
N VAL A 114 12.14 -13.94 -6.49
CA VAL A 114 10.90 -14.73 -6.32
C VAL A 114 9.67 -13.86 -6.46
N ILE A 115 9.71 -12.66 -5.88
CA ILE A 115 8.65 -11.66 -6.05
C ILE A 115 8.52 -11.31 -7.54
N TRP A 116 9.63 -11.08 -8.23
CA TRP A 116 9.64 -10.75 -9.66
C TRP A 116 9.07 -11.83 -10.58
N ASP A 117 9.33 -13.10 -10.28
CA ASP A 117 8.78 -14.21 -11.07
C ASP A 117 7.26 -14.34 -10.93
N ALA A 118 6.71 -14.01 -9.76
CA ALA A 118 5.26 -13.97 -9.56
C ALA A 118 4.60 -12.85 -10.38
N LEU A 119 5.25 -11.69 -10.49
CA LEU A 119 4.80 -10.57 -11.34
C LEU A 119 4.82 -10.93 -12.83
N ASN A 120 5.84 -11.68 -13.27
CA ASN A 120 5.94 -12.18 -14.64
C ASN A 120 4.78 -13.14 -15.00
N ASN A 121 4.30 -13.94 -14.06
CA ASN A 121 3.13 -14.80 -14.29
C ASN A 121 1.83 -14.00 -14.46
N ILE A 122 1.68 -12.89 -13.73
CA ILE A 122 0.58 -11.94 -13.92
C ILE A 122 0.72 -11.22 -15.28
N ALA A 123 1.95 -10.87 -15.68
CA ALA A 123 2.23 -10.29 -16.99
C ALA A 123 1.71 -11.14 -18.14
N ILE A 124 1.92 -12.45 -18.05
CA ILE A 124 1.49 -13.44 -19.04
C ILE A 124 -0.04 -13.50 -19.08
N PHE A 125 -0.71 -13.51 -17.92
CA PHE A 125 -2.18 -13.49 -17.84
C PHE A 125 -2.77 -12.23 -18.49
N CYS A 126 -2.18 -11.07 -18.21
CA CYS A 126 -2.65 -9.81 -18.76
C CYS A 126 -2.30 -9.64 -20.25
N SER A 127 -1.21 -10.24 -20.75
CA SER A 127 -0.80 -10.18 -22.17
C SER A 127 -1.79 -10.88 -23.11
N ILE A 128 -2.62 -11.80 -22.59
CA ILE A 128 -3.72 -12.45 -23.34
C ILE A 128 -4.76 -11.40 -23.81
N SER A 129 -4.78 -10.20 -23.21
CA SER A 129 -5.65 -9.08 -23.61
C SER A 129 -5.13 -8.22 -24.78
N GLY A 130 -3.99 -8.57 -25.38
CA GLY A 130 -3.44 -7.87 -26.55
C GLY A 130 -2.69 -6.56 -26.23
N VAL A 131 -2.37 -6.31 -24.97
CA VAL A 131 -1.54 -5.18 -24.52
C VAL A 131 -0.08 -5.64 -24.44
N ASN A 132 0.86 -4.88 -24.98
CA ASN A 132 2.30 -5.13 -24.78
C ASN A 132 2.71 -4.64 -23.39
N ILE A 133 2.65 -5.52 -22.39
CA ILE A 133 2.89 -5.16 -20.98
C ILE A 133 4.38 -5.23 -20.62
N LYS A 134 5.24 -5.68 -21.55
CA LYS A 134 6.68 -5.79 -21.29
C LYS A 134 7.31 -4.44 -20.93
N SER A 135 6.93 -3.36 -21.61
CA SER A 135 7.40 -2.00 -21.30
C SER A 135 7.04 -1.57 -19.87
N ILE A 136 5.83 -1.93 -19.42
CA ILE A 136 5.35 -1.68 -18.06
C ILE A 136 6.19 -2.46 -17.06
N PHE A 137 6.41 -3.76 -17.26
CA PHE A 137 7.20 -4.55 -16.32
C PHE A 137 8.66 -4.12 -16.27
N ASP A 138 9.27 -3.79 -17.42
CA ASP A 138 10.62 -3.23 -17.47
C ASP A 138 10.69 -1.89 -16.72
N TRP A 139 9.65 -1.05 -16.85
CA TRP A 139 9.53 0.19 -16.08
C TRP A 139 9.41 -0.08 -14.57
N ILE A 140 8.50 -0.96 -14.15
CA ILE A 140 8.29 -1.33 -12.74
C ILE A 140 9.62 -1.85 -12.16
N LYS A 141 10.31 -2.74 -12.87
CA LYS A 141 11.61 -3.26 -12.48
C LYS A 141 12.64 -2.16 -12.33
N SER A 142 12.74 -1.25 -13.29
CA SER A 142 13.71 -0.15 -13.25
C SER A 142 13.51 0.82 -12.09
N ARG A 143 12.26 1.01 -11.63
CA ARG A 143 11.90 1.97 -10.57
C ARG A 143 11.86 1.35 -9.18
N PHE A 144 11.30 0.16 -9.03
CA PHE A 144 11.06 -0.46 -7.72
C PHE A 144 12.29 -1.23 -7.21
N VAL A 145 13.03 -1.91 -8.10
CA VAL A 145 14.29 -2.59 -7.70
C VAL A 145 15.35 -1.59 -7.24
N LYS A 146 15.51 -0.47 -7.96
CA LYS A 146 16.48 0.57 -7.57
C LYS A 146 16.14 1.28 -6.27
N LYS A 147 14.88 1.27 -5.86
CA LYS A 147 14.41 1.94 -4.64
C LYS A 147 14.28 0.98 -3.45
N GLU A 148 14.61 -0.30 -3.63
CA GLU A 148 14.38 -1.36 -2.63
C GLU A 148 12.92 -1.38 -2.13
N VAL A 149 11.98 -1.16 -3.05
CA VAL A 149 10.55 -1.12 -2.75
C VAL A 149 9.92 -2.38 -3.32
N SER A 150 9.05 -3.01 -2.52
CA SER A 150 8.33 -4.17 -2.99
C SER A 150 7.41 -3.82 -4.16
N PRO A 151 7.43 -4.59 -5.26
CA PRO A 151 6.44 -4.43 -6.32
C PRO A 151 4.99 -4.53 -5.83
N HIS A 152 4.76 -5.21 -4.69
CA HIS A 152 3.47 -5.22 -3.99
C HIS A 152 2.97 -3.83 -3.60
N THR A 153 3.88 -2.88 -3.38
CA THR A 153 3.54 -1.48 -3.11
C THR A 153 2.84 -0.82 -4.30
N LEU A 154 3.24 -1.15 -5.55
CA LEU A 154 2.54 -0.65 -6.72
C LEU A 154 1.09 -1.14 -6.77
N TYR A 155 0.88 -2.39 -6.37
CA TYR A 155 -0.46 -2.97 -6.30
C TYR A 155 -1.31 -2.31 -5.23
N ASP A 156 -0.76 -2.08 -4.03
CA ASP A 156 -1.45 -1.31 -2.99
C ASP A 156 -1.86 0.07 -3.51
N ILE A 157 -0.96 0.79 -4.19
CA ILE A 157 -1.27 2.10 -4.78
C ILE A 157 -2.43 1.97 -5.78
N ILE A 158 -2.35 1.06 -6.75
CA ILE A 158 -3.40 0.92 -7.78
C ILE A 158 -4.76 0.56 -7.17
N PHE A 159 -4.79 -0.28 -6.14
CA PHE A 159 -6.04 -0.72 -5.50
C PHE A 159 -6.50 0.17 -4.33
N ALA A 160 -5.73 1.21 -3.95
CA ALA A 160 -6.10 2.14 -2.89
C ALA A 160 -7.31 3.01 -3.23
N ARG A 161 -7.60 3.22 -4.53
CA ARG A 161 -8.73 4.02 -4.99
C ARG A 161 -9.71 3.16 -5.81
N SER A 162 -10.99 3.49 -5.70
CA SER A 162 -12.06 2.84 -6.47
C SER A 162 -12.13 3.28 -7.93
N CYS A 163 -11.44 4.38 -8.28
CA CYS A 163 -11.28 4.86 -9.65
C CYS A 163 -9.99 5.67 -9.77
N TRP A 164 -9.52 5.83 -11.01
CA TRP A 164 -8.31 6.57 -11.31
C TRP A 164 -8.51 7.53 -12.48
N ASN A 165 -8.09 8.78 -12.30
CA ASN A 165 -7.69 9.61 -13.42
C ASN A 165 -6.27 9.21 -13.82
N HIS A 166 -6.10 8.76 -15.06
CA HIS A 166 -4.80 8.33 -15.56
C HIS A 166 -3.74 9.46 -15.61
N ASN A 167 -4.14 10.74 -15.71
CA ASN A 167 -3.19 11.86 -15.59
C ASN A 167 -2.66 11.98 -14.16
N GLU A 168 -3.56 11.93 -13.17
CA GLU A 168 -3.19 11.97 -11.74
C GLU A 168 -2.28 10.80 -11.38
N LEU A 169 -2.61 9.59 -11.85
CA LEU A 169 -1.78 8.42 -11.60
C LEU A 169 -0.40 8.51 -12.30
N ALA A 170 -0.35 9.11 -13.49
CA ALA A 170 0.90 9.32 -14.22
C ALA A 170 1.83 10.28 -13.47
N GLU A 171 1.30 11.40 -12.98
CA GLU A 171 2.01 12.35 -12.14
C GLU A 171 2.48 11.69 -10.83
N LEU A 172 1.57 10.97 -10.17
CA LEU A 172 1.82 10.31 -8.90
C LEU A 172 2.96 9.27 -9.00
N LEU A 173 2.99 8.49 -10.09
CA LEU A 173 3.99 7.45 -10.32
C LEU A 173 5.26 7.95 -11.04
N ASP A 174 5.31 9.21 -11.48
CA ASP A 174 6.34 9.70 -12.41
C ASP A 174 6.47 8.77 -13.64
N MET A 175 5.32 8.45 -14.23
CA MET A 175 5.15 7.52 -15.36
C MET A 175 4.62 8.26 -16.60
N PRO A 176 5.06 7.88 -17.82
CA PRO A 176 4.45 8.41 -19.04
C PRO A 176 2.96 8.09 -19.13
N LEU A 177 2.17 9.08 -19.56
CA LEU A 177 0.70 8.98 -19.57
C LEU A 177 0.16 7.73 -20.28
N GLU A 178 0.74 7.37 -21.43
CA GLU A 178 0.31 6.19 -22.18
C GLU A 178 0.59 4.88 -21.42
N GLU A 179 1.75 4.78 -20.76
CA GLU A 179 2.08 3.61 -19.92
C GLU A 179 1.12 3.49 -18.74
N THR A 180 0.66 4.61 -18.17
CA THR A 180 -0.31 4.60 -17.08
C THR A 180 -1.68 4.06 -17.52
N LYS A 181 -2.12 4.36 -18.75
CA LYS A 181 -3.35 3.77 -19.32
C LYS A 181 -3.20 2.26 -19.46
N TYR A 182 -2.06 1.79 -19.96
CA TYR A 182 -1.78 0.37 -20.11
C TYR A 182 -1.66 -0.34 -18.75
N LEU A 183 -1.06 0.32 -17.76
CA LEU A 183 -0.96 -0.17 -16.39
C LEU A 183 -2.35 -0.44 -15.82
N LEU A 184 -3.23 0.57 -15.85
CA LEU A 184 -4.61 0.47 -15.38
C LEU A 184 -5.38 -0.66 -16.08
N LYS A 185 -5.27 -0.75 -17.41
CA LYS A 185 -5.86 -1.86 -18.18
C LYS A 185 -5.29 -3.23 -17.78
N GLY A 186 -4.00 -3.31 -17.52
CA GLY A 186 -3.33 -4.50 -17.00
C GLY A 186 -3.90 -4.97 -15.66
N PHE A 187 -4.37 -4.05 -14.82
CA PHE A 187 -5.09 -4.35 -13.58
C PHE A 187 -6.60 -4.55 -13.74
N GLY A 188 -7.09 -4.69 -14.98
CA GLY A 188 -8.50 -4.91 -15.25
C GLY A 188 -9.38 -3.66 -15.15
N TYR A 189 -8.80 -2.47 -15.09
CA TYR A 189 -9.59 -1.23 -15.15
C TYR A 189 -10.02 -0.91 -16.58
N VAL A 190 -11.23 -0.36 -16.72
CA VAL A 190 -11.83 0.05 -17.97
C VAL A 190 -12.10 1.55 -17.92
N TYR A 191 -11.86 2.23 -19.05
CA TYR A 191 -12.14 3.66 -19.15
C TYR A 191 -13.65 3.92 -19.28
N ASP A 192 -14.23 4.58 -18.29
CA ASP A 192 -15.61 5.05 -18.33
C ASP A 192 -15.66 6.46 -18.94
N ARG A 193 -16.30 6.57 -20.11
CA ARG A 193 -16.46 7.85 -20.82
C ARG A 193 -17.40 8.82 -20.13
N LYS A 194 -18.28 8.35 -19.23
CA LYS A 194 -19.22 9.23 -18.51
C LYS A 194 -18.50 10.00 -17.40
N THR A 195 -17.67 9.30 -16.64
CA THR A 195 -16.90 9.88 -15.53
C THR A 195 -15.53 10.39 -15.95
N MET A 196 -15.06 10.02 -17.16
CA MET A 196 -13.72 10.32 -17.67
C MET A 196 -12.61 9.74 -16.78
N MET A 197 -12.90 8.62 -16.12
CA MET A 197 -12.01 7.91 -15.20
C MET A 197 -11.87 6.44 -15.60
N TYR A 198 -10.80 5.81 -15.16
CA TYR A 198 -10.67 4.36 -15.16
C TYR A 198 -11.36 3.79 -13.92
N VAL A 199 -12.25 2.83 -14.12
CA VAL A 199 -12.98 2.13 -13.06
C VAL A 199 -12.71 0.63 -13.13
N PRO A 200 -12.77 -0.11 -12.01
CA PRO A 200 -12.61 -1.57 -12.01
C PRO A 200 -13.61 -2.24 -12.97
N GLY A 201 -13.10 -3.02 -13.92
CA GLY A 201 -13.90 -3.89 -14.79
C GLY A 201 -14.18 -5.25 -14.17
N GLU A 202 -14.82 -6.15 -14.94
CA GLU A 202 -15.22 -7.48 -14.47
C GLU A 202 -14.05 -8.34 -13.98
N HIS A 203 -12.85 -8.18 -14.57
CA HIS A 203 -11.66 -8.97 -14.23
C HIS A 203 -10.82 -8.36 -13.08
N ALA A 204 -11.07 -7.11 -12.68
CA ALA A 204 -10.26 -6.45 -11.65
C ALA A 204 -10.30 -7.18 -10.28
N PRO A 205 -11.44 -7.70 -9.80
CA PRO A 205 -11.49 -8.49 -8.56
C PRO A 205 -10.66 -9.77 -8.65
N GLU A 206 -10.75 -10.52 -9.75
CA GLU A 206 -9.99 -11.76 -9.96
C GLU A 206 -8.49 -11.49 -10.00
N ILE A 207 -8.06 -10.42 -10.68
CA ILE A 207 -6.66 -10.00 -10.72
C ILE A 207 -6.17 -9.63 -9.32
N LYS A 208 -6.97 -8.86 -8.56
CA LYS A 208 -6.64 -8.49 -7.17
C LYS A 208 -6.49 -9.72 -6.27
N GLU A 209 -7.42 -10.66 -6.36
CA GLU A 209 -7.38 -11.90 -5.58
C GLU A 209 -6.15 -12.75 -5.92
N LYS A 210 -5.83 -12.91 -7.22
CA LYS A 210 -4.62 -13.62 -7.64
C LYS A 210 -3.34 -12.96 -7.13
N ILE A 211 -3.28 -11.62 -7.14
CA ILE A 211 -2.15 -10.88 -6.58
C ILE A 211 -2.05 -11.07 -5.06
N GLN A 212 -3.18 -10.99 -4.34
CA GLN A 212 -3.24 -11.21 -2.89
C GLN A 212 -2.91 -12.66 -2.49
N GLY A 213 -3.24 -13.61 -3.36
CA GLY A 213 -2.94 -15.04 -3.18
C GLY A 213 -1.47 -15.40 -3.42
N ILE A 214 -0.64 -14.48 -3.93
CA ILE A 214 0.81 -14.66 -3.97
C ILE A 214 1.32 -14.47 -2.53
N GLN A 215 1.19 -15.52 -1.73
CA GLN A 215 1.73 -15.55 -0.39
C GLN A 215 3.25 -15.75 -0.49
N VAL A 216 3.98 -14.92 0.26
CA VAL A 216 5.44 -14.95 0.44
C VAL A 216 5.92 -16.30 1.03
N HIS A 217 4.99 -17.19 1.42
CA HIS A 217 5.23 -18.50 2.04
C HIS A 217 5.03 -19.72 1.13
N ASP A 218 4.54 -19.57 -0.10
CA ASP A 218 4.25 -20.69 -1.01
C ASP A 218 5.36 -20.96 -2.05
N VAL A 219 6.61 -20.57 -1.77
CA VAL A 219 7.80 -20.94 -2.56
C VAL A 219 8.90 -21.48 -1.67
#